data_AF-A0A520IGK8-F1
#
_entry.id   AF-A0A520IGK8-F1
#
_cell.length_a   1.000
_cell.length_b   1.000
_cell.length_c   1.000
_cell.angle_alpha   90.00
_cell.angle_beta   90.00
_cell.angle_gamma   90.00
#
_symmetry.space_group_name_H-M   'P 1'
#
loop_
_entity.id
_entity.type
_entity.pdbx_description
1 polymer ?
#
loop_
_entity_poly.entity_id
_entity_poly.type
_entity_poly.pdbx_seq_one_letter_code
_entity_poly.pdbx_strand_id
1 'polypeptide(L)' 'VFIYYASSDTRMHVAVSSIDRLLDYVINNPEDGLNSSASVKNICNLVDKNLSYHHVIPAQAGMTE' A
#
# COMPACT_ATOMS: atom_id res chain seq x y z
N VAL A 1 4.91 -17.16 4.74
CA VAL A 1 5.64 -17.24 3.45
C VAL A 1 6.97 -16.54 3.63
N PHE A 2 8.06 -17.22 3.27
CA PHE A 2 9.41 -16.65 3.29
C PHE A 2 9.87 -16.47 1.84
N ILE A 3 10.25 -15.24 1.47
CA ILE A 3 10.75 -14.90 0.14
C ILE A 3 12.26 -14.69 0.25
N TYR A 4 13.04 -15.65 -0.24
CA TYR A 4 14.49 -15.54 -0.31
C TYR A 4 14.89 -14.87 -1.63
N TYR A 5 15.62 -13.77 -1.55
CA TYR A 5 16.04 -13.00 -2.72
C TYR A 5 17.48 -12.51 -2.58
N ALA A 6 18.21 -12.47 -3.70
CA ALA A 6 19.56 -11.92 -3.73
C ALA A 6 19.52 -10.40 -3.97
N SER A 7 20.44 -9.66 -3.36
CA SER A 7 20.68 -8.25 -3.64
C SER A 7 22.04 -8.09 -4.33
N SER A 8 22.00 -7.60 -5.58
CA SER A 8 23.19 -7.29 -6.39
C SER A 8 24.23 -8.41 -6.40
N ASP A 9 23.79 -9.67 -6.51
CA ASP A 9 24.60 -10.89 -6.51
C ASP A 9 25.61 -11.04 -5.34
N THR A 10 25.45 -10.24 -4.28
CA THR A 10 26.42 -10.15 -3.19
C THR A 10 25.95 -10.89 -1.94
N ARG A 11 24.64 -10.89 -1.68
CA ARG A 11 24.05 -11.43 -0.44
C ARG A 11 22.62 -11.88 -0.65
N MET A 12 22.22 -12.91 0.12
CA MET A 12 20.83 -13.34 0.20
C MET A 12 20.12 -12.69 1.39
N HIS A 13 18.88 -12.29 1.16
CA HIS A 13 17.97 -11.72 2.14
C HIS A 13 16.70 -12.58 2.23
N VAL A 14 15.97 -12.45 3.34
CA VAL A 14 14.64 -13.04 3.49
C VAL A 14 13.63 -11.97 3.88
N ALA A 15 12.56 -11.86 3.08
CA ALA A 15 11.36 -11.10 3.44
C ALA A 15 10.28 -12.07 3.94
N VAL A 16 9.59 -11.70 5.02
CA VAL A 16 8.54 -12.51 5.64
C VAL A 16 7.17 -11.89 5.38
N SER A 17 6.23 -12.67 4.84
CA SER A 17 4.84 -12.26 4.63
C SER A 17 3.86 -13.41 4.88
N SER A 18 2.55 -13.16 4.77
CA SER A 18 1.49 -14.19 4.80
C SER A 18 0.85 -14.34 3.41
N ILE A 19 0.18 -15.47 3.17
CA ILE A 19 -0.55 -15.68 1.91
C ILE A 19 -1.62 -14.60 1.74
N ASP A 20 -2.36 -14.29 2.81
CA ASP A 20 -3.43 -13.29 2.77
C ASP A 20 -2.91 -11.91 2.36
N ARG A 21 -1.77 -11.48 2.94
CA ARG A 21 -1.15 -10.19 2.57
C ARG A 21 -0.64 -10.18 1.13
N LEU A 22 -0.12 -11.30 0.63
CA LEU A 22 0.36 -11.40 -0.75
C LEU A 22 -0.81 -11.39 -1.74
N LEU A 23 -1.91 -12.06 -1.43
CA LEU A 23 -3.13 -12.04 -2.25
C LEU A 23 -3.77 -10.67 -2.25
N ASP A 24 -3.89 -10.03 -1.09
CA ASP A 24 -4.37 -8.64 -0.96
C ASP A 24 -3.53 -7.68 -1.82
N TYR A 25 -2.20 -7.79 -1.73
CA TYR A 25 -1.28 -6.99 -2.55
C TYR A 25 -1.52 -7.17 -4.06
N VAL A 26 -1.74 -8.40 -4.54
CA VAL A 26 -1.95 -8.69 -5.97
C VAL A 26 -3.31 -8.20 -6.45
N ILE A 27 -4.36 -8.34 -5.64
CA ILE A 27 -5.74 -8.05 -6.06
C ILE A 27 -6.08 -6.57 -5.93
N ASN A 28 -5.61 -5.91 -4.87
CA ASN A 28 -6.07 -4.57 -4.49
C ASN A 28 -5.12 -3.44 -4.88
N ASN A 29 -3.88 -3.73 -5.29
CA ASN A 29 -3.04 -2.67 -5.88
C ASN A 29 -3.58 -2.30 -7.27
N PRO A 30 -3.63 -1.00 -7.59
CA PRO A 30 -4.01 -0.56 -8.92
C PRO A 30 -2.98 -1.06 -9.95
N GLU A 31 -3.48 -1.49 -11.10
CA GLU A 31 -2.66 -1.84 -12.24
C GLU A 31 -1.82 -0.64 -12.75
N ASP A 32 -0.69 -0.93 -13.40
CA ASP A 32 0.14 0.11 -13.97
C ASP A 32 -0.52 0.70 -15.23
N GLY A 33 -0.74 2.02 -15.21
CA GLY A 33 -1.28 2.77 -16.34
C GLY A 33 -0.25 3.08 -17.44
N LEU A 34 1.01 2.67 -17.26
CA LEU A 34 2.12 2.75 -18.23
C LEU A 34 2.50 4.18 -18.66
N ASN A 35 2.01 5.19 -17.96
CA ASN A 35 2.38 6.59 -18.17
C ASN A 35 2.23 7.40 -16.88
N SER A 36 3.03 8.46 -16.76
CA SER A 36 3.10 9.27 -15.54
C SER A 36 1.78 9.95 -15.18
N SER A 37 0.98 10.35 -16.19
CA SER A 37 -0.31 11.02 -15.94
C SER A 37 -1.30 10.07 -15.27
N ALA A 38 -1.34 8.80 -15.68
CA ALA A 38 -2.15 7.77 -15.05
C ALA A 38 -1.71 7.48 -13.60
N SER A 39 -0.40 7.42 -13.35
CA SER A 39 0.14 7.27 -11.98
C SER A 39 -0.29 8.43 -11.08
N VAL A 40 -0.15 9.68 -11.56
CA VAL A 40 -0.59 10.88 -10.80
C VAL A 40 -2.08 10.82 -10.50
N LYS A 41 -2.91 10.45 -11.47
CA LYS A 41 -4.35 10.31 -11.28
C LYS A 41 -4.69 9.27 -10.20
N ASN A 42 -4.05 8.10 -10.22
CA ASN A 42 -4.28 7.06 -9.21
C ASN A 42 -3.90 7.53 -7.80
N ILE A 43 -2.77 8.24 -7.67
CA ILE A 43 -2.31 8.80 -6.39
C ILE A 43 -3.28 9.87 -5.89
N CYS A 44 -3.69 10.82 -6.73
CA CYS A 44 -4.66 11.85 -6.36
C CYS A 44 -5.99 11.24 -5.89
N ASN A 45 -6.52 10.24 -6.61
CA ASN A 45 -7.74 9.54 -6.21
C ASN A 45 -7.61 8.88 -4.82
N LEU A 46 -6.44 8.32 -4.49
CA LEU A 46 -6.17 7.74 -3.17
C LEU A 46 -6.09 8.82 -2.08
N VAL A 47 -5.44 9.95 -2.38
CA VAL A 47 -5.39 11.10 -1.47
C VAL A 47 -6.78 11.63 -1.17
N ASP A 48 -7.63 11.81 -2.18
CA ASP A 48 -8.99 12.30 -2.00
C ASP A 48 -9.83 11.37 -1.12
N LYS A 49 -9.70 10.05 -1.31
CA LYS A 49 -10.35 9.04 -0.44
C LYS A 49 -9.87 9.17 1.00
N ASN A 50 -8.57 9.26 1.23
CA ASN A 50 -8.00 9.39 2.57
C ASN A 50 -8.40 10.71 3.24
N LEU A 51 -8.41 11.83 2.52
CA LEU A 51 -8.88 13.12 3.04
C LEU A 51 -10.36 13.07 3.41
N SER A 52 -11.20 12.43 2.59
CA SER A 52 -12.62 12.23 2.93
C SER A 52 -12.78 11.39 4.19
N TYR A 53 -12.00 10.32 4.35
CA TYR A 53 -12.00 9.49 5.54
C TYR A 53 -11.55 10.27 6.78
N HIS A 54 -10.47 11.06 6.68
CA HIS A 54 -9.98 11.90 7.77
C HIS A 54 -10.93 13.05 8.13
N HIS A 55 -11.62 13.64 7.16
CA HIS A 55 -12.62 14.68 7.41
C HIS A 55 -13.90 14.13 8.06
N VAL A 56 -14.22 12.85 7.81
CA VAL A 56 -15.37 12.16 8.39
C VAL A 56 -15.10 11.65 9.80
N ILE A 57 -13.83 11.47 10.22
CA ILE A 57 -13.49 11.22 11.63
C ILE A 57 -13.58 12.57 12.37
N PRO A 58 -14.57 12.78 13.25
CA PRO A 58 -14.57 13.95 14.12
C PRO A 58 -13.36 13.83 15.05
N ALA A 59 -12.86 14.95 15.55
CA ALA A 59 -11.82 15.05 16.58
C ALA A 59 -12.20 14.41 17.95
N GLN A 60 -12.94 13.29 17.98
CA GLN A 60 -13.55 12.66 19.15
C GLN A 60 -13.11 11.20 19.38
N ALA A 61 -12.03 10.72 18.77
CA ALA A 61 -11.46 9.40 19.09
C ALA A 61 -10.25 9.49 20.06
N GLY A 62 -10.20 10.53 20.89
CA GLY A 62 -9.11 10.77 21.85
C GLY A 62 -9.52 11.43 23.16
N MET A 63 -10.81 11.39 23.52
CA MET A 63 -11.29 11.84 24.85
C MET A 63 -12.27 10.81 25.41
N THR A 64 -11.76 9.63 25.79
CA THR A 64 -12.30 8.80 26.86
C THR A 64 -11.18 7.84 27.28
N GLU A 65 -10.84 7.92 28.57
CA GLU A 65 -9.77 7.25 29.34
C GLU A 65 -8.40 7.95 29.30
#